data_AF-A0AAW2MID1-F1
#
_entry.id   AF-A0AAW2MID1-F1
#
_cell.length_a   1.000
_cell.length_b   1.000
_cell.length_c   1.000
_cell.angle_alpha   90.00
_cell.angle_beta   90.00
_cell.angle_gamma   90.00
#
_symmetry.space_group_name_H-M   'P 1'
#
loop_
_entity.id
_entity.type
_entity.pdbx_description
1 polymer ?
#
loop_
_entity_poly.entity_id
_entity_poly.type
_entity_poly.pdbx_seq_one_letter_code
_entity_poly.pdbx_strand_id
1 'polypeptide(L)'
;MLPPTPLSLFCAILLCLPLALIFTFTHSTTTSSSSSSLTKTNLFLPPPTSPLKPQINNQTTANATIPPPPQLPLDEEDDVSLFALASLVHPTPKPIKKLAFMFLTTSPLPFAPLWELFFARAPKNLYNIYVHADPSANYTTKGFGGVFDGRVIPSKPTRRHTPTLIAAARRLLAHALLHDRSNSMFALLSPSCIPCTPLAIRIGL
;
A
#
# COMPACT_ATOMS: atom_id res chain seq x y z
N MET A 1 -25.78 28.13 31.93
CA MET A 1 -24.31 28.16 31.71
C MET A 1 -23.83 29.53 32.12
N LEU A 2 -23.00 29.63 33.17
CA LEU A 2 -22.49 30.94 33.61
C LEU A 2 -21.49 31.49 32.58
N PRO A 3 -21.49 32.81 32.32
CA PRO A 3 -20.49 33.43 31.45
C PRO A 3 -19.09 33.25 32.05
N PRO A 4 -18.05 33.08 31.22
CA PRO A 4 -16.69 32.95 31.70
C PRO A 4 -16.30 34.19 32.51
N THR A 5 -15.66 33.98 33.66
CA THR A 5 -15.16 35.08 34.50
C THR A 5 -14.05 35.83 33.77
N PRO A 6 -13.90 37.14 33.99
CA PRO A 6 -12.85 37.94 33.33
C PRO A 6 -11.43 37.38 33.59
N LEU A 7 -11.24 36.70 34.72
CA LEU A 7 -9.99 36.02 35.08
C LEU A 7 -9.70 34.80 34.19
N SER A 8 -10.73 34.02 33.83
CA SER A 8 -10.60 32.87 32.92
C SER A 8 -10.22 33.32 31.51
N LEU A 9 -10.81 34.43 31.05
CA LEU A 9 -10.49 35.00 29.74
C LEU A 9 -9.04 35.52 29.71
N PHE A 10 -8.61 36.18 30.79
CA PHE A 10 -7.25 36.70 30.91
C PHE A 10 -6.20 35.57 30.91
N CYS A 11 -6.44 34.47 31.64
CA CYS A 11 -5.58 33.29 31.61
C CYS A 11 -5.51 32.63 30.22
N ALA A 12 -6.63 32.55 29.51
CA ALA A 12 -6.65 32.00 28.14
C ALA A 12 -5.81 32.85 27.18
N ILE A 13 -5.90 34.18 27.28
CA ILE A 13 -5.09 35.09 26.46
C ILE A 13 -3.61 34.96 26.80
N LEU A 14 -3.25 34.94 28.10
CA LEU A 14 -1.85 34.87 28.52
C LEU A 14 -1.17 33.55 28.12
N LEU A 15 -1.92 32.44 28.09
CA LEU A 15 -1.40 31.14 27.69
C LEU A 15 -1.39 30.95 26.17
N CYS A 16 -2.40 31.44 25.44
CA CYS A 16 -2.52 31.20 24.00
C CYS A 16 -1.74 32.18 23.12
N LEU A 17 -1.57 33.44 23.52
CA LEU A 17 -0.82 34.42 22.73
C LEU A 17 0.67 34.05 22.50
N PRO A 18 1.43 33.60 23.50
CA PRO A 18 2.84 33.26 23.28
C PRO A 18 3.00 32.00 22.39
N LEU A 19 2.08 31.03 22.48
CA LEU A 19 2.07 29.85 21.61
C LEU A 19 1.78 30.21 20.14
N ALA A 20 0.89 31.18 19.89
CA ALA A 20 0.57 31.65 18.54
C ALA A 20 1.73 32.44 17.90
N LEU A 21 2.49 33.22 18.70
CA LEU A 21 3.67 33.94 18.21
C LEU A 21 4.83 33.00 17.88
N ILE A 22 5.04 31.92 18.65
CA ILE A 22 6.07 30.91 18.34
C ILE A 22 5.73 30.15 17.04
N PHE A 23 4.44 29.85 16.81
CA PHE A 23 4.00 29.14 15.61
C PHE A 23 4.11 29.98 14.33
N THR A 24 3.97 31.30 14.43
CA THR A 24 4.11 32.22 13.29
C THR A 24 5.56 32.57 12.97
N PHE A 25 6.46 32.61 13.97
CA PHE A 25 7.88 32.93 13.75
C PHE A 25 8.70 31.74 13.21
N THR A 26 8.26 30.50 13.45
CA THR A 26 8.94 29.29 12.95
C THR A 26 8.48 28.86 11.56
N HIS A 27 7.41 29.44 11.03
CA HIS A 27 6.94 29.18 9.67
C HIS A 27 7.48 30.24 8.69
N SER A 28 8.80 30.42 8.69
CA SER A 28 9.49 31.10 7.59
C SER A 28 9.25 30.31 6.30
N THR A 29 8.64 31.00 5.35
CA THR A 29 8.40 30.64 3.95
C THR A 29 9.60 29.98 3.28
N THR A 30 9.48 28.70 2.93
CA THR A 30 10.29 28.08 1.86
C THR A 30 9.44 28.01 0.59
N THR A 31 9.35 29.15 -0.10
CA THR A 31 8.85 29.23 -1.47
C THR A 31 10.02 28.88 -2.40
N SER A 32 10.16 27.61 -2.75
CA SER A 32 11.09 27.19 -3.80
C SER A 32 10.40 27.34 -5.15
N SER A 33 10.52 28.52 -5.75
CA SER A 33 10.20 28.75 -7.16
C SER A 33 11.33 28.17 -8.02
N SER A 34 11.18 26.91 -8.45
CA SER A 34 11.94 26.36 -9.57
C SER A 34 11.16 26.61 -10.86
N SER A 35 11.63 27.58 -11.63
CA SER A 35 11.24 27.88 -12.99
C SER A 35 11.52 26.67 -13.90
N SER A 36 10.45 26.05 -14.41
CA SER A 36 10.53 25.09 -15.50
C SER A 36 10.65 25.84 -16.84
N SER A 37 11.84 25.80 -17.44
CA SER A 37 12.01 26.16 -18.85
C SER A 37 11.41 25.06 -19.72
N LEU A 38 10.39 25.42 -20.49
CA LEU A 38 9.74 24.57 -21.49
C LEU A 38 10.72 24.31 -22.65
N THR A 39 11.22 23.08 -22.80
CA THR A 39 11.60 22.55 -24.12
C THR A 39 10.49 21.61 -24.58
N LYS A 40 9.63 22.17 -25.43
CA LYS A 40 8.52 21.50 -26.09
C LYS A 40 9.08 20.44 -27.05
N THR A 41 9.06 19.17 -26.66
CA THR A 41 9.19 18.04 -27.59
C THR A 41 7.88 17.26 -27.56
N ASN A 42 7.08 17.46 -28.61
CA ASN A 42 5.85 16.71 -28.85
C ASN A 42 6.23 15.26 -29.22
N LEU A 43 5.93 14.30 -28.35
CA LEU A 43 5.84 12.89 -28.74
C LEU A 43 4.36 12.51 -28.77
N PHE A 44 3.82 12.59 -29.98
CA PHE A 44 2.53 12.08 -30.39
C PHE A 44 2.53 10.55 -30.25
N LEU A 45 1.67 10.00 -29.38
CA LEU A 45 1.44 8.56 -29.29
C LEU A 45 0.55 8.12 -30.48
N PRO A 46 0.97 7.16 -31.32
CA PRO A 46 0.06 6.60 -32.32
C PRO A 46 -0.94 5.61 -31.66
N PRO A 47 -2.14 5.43 -32.26
CA PRO A 47 -3.17 4.55 -31.73
C PRO A 47 -2.81 3.05 -31.90
N PRO A 48 -3.47 2.15 -31.15
CA PRO A 48 -3.13 0.72 -31.16
C PRO A 48 -3.63 0.02 -32.42
N THR A 49 -2.72 -0.55 -33.20
CA THR A 49 -3.04 -1.36 -34.38
C THR A 49 -3.35 -2.81 -33.99
N SER A 50 -4.40 -3.35 -34.63
CA SER A 50 -4.97 -4.69 -34.55
C SER A 50 -4.03 -5.83 -35.02
N PRO A 51 -4.35 -7.12 -34.79
CA PRO A 51 -3.36 -8.21 -34.77
C PRO A 51 -2.92 -8.64 -36.18
N LEU A 52 -1.60 -8.85 -36.32
CA LEU A 52 -0.93 -9.29 -37.54
C LEU A 52 -1.32 -10.75 -37.89
N LYS A 53 -1.75 -10.97 -39.14
CA LYS A 53 -1.93 -12.30 -39.75
C LYS A 53 -0.57 -12.86 -40.19
N PRO A 54 -0.28 -14.18 -40.04
CA PRO A 54 1.01 -14.74 -40.41
C PRO A 54 1.19 -14.85 -41.94
N GLN A 55 2.30 -14.32 -42.45
CA GLN A 55 2.79 -14.57 -43.81
C GLN A 55 3.82 -15.70 -43.76
N ILE A 56 3.46 -16.84 -44.35
CA ILE A 56 4.37 -17.94 -44.64
C ILE A 56 5.20 -17.54 -45.85
N ASN A 57 6.52 -17.49 -45.71
CA ASN A 57 7.43 -17.41 -46.85
C ASN A 57 8.51 -18.49 -46.72
N ASN A 58 8.54 -19.41 -47.68
CA ASN A 58 9.45 -20.54 -47.75
C ASN A 58 10.77 -20.11 -48.36
N GLN A 59 11.82 -19.92 -47.56
CA GLN A 59 13.21 -19.98 -48.03
C GLN A 59 14.11 -20.67 -46.99
N THR A 60 14.59 -21.85 -47.37
CA THR A 60 15.55 -22.69 -46.67
C THR A 60 16.95 -22.08 -46.75
N THR A 61 17.63 -21.87 -45.61
CA THR A 61 19.09 -22.09 -45.41
C THR A 61 19.43 -22.04 -43.91
N ALA A 62 19.80 -23.22 -43.38
CA ALA A 62 20.71 -23.55 -42.27
C ALA A 62 20.59 -22.84 -40.88
N ASN A 63 20.16 -23.65 -39.90
CA ASN A 63 20.58 -23.71 -38.49
C ASN A 63 20.76 -22.39 -37.70
N ALA A 64 19.66 -21.87 -37.16
CA ALA A 64 19.69 -21.00 -35.99
C ALA A 64 19.14 -21.77 -34.78
N THR A 65 20.04 -22.23 -33.91
CA THR A 65 19.68 -22.76 -32.58
C THR A 65 19.00 -21.63 -31.81
N ILE A 66 17.69 -21.75 -31.62
CA ILE A 66 16.92 -20.84 -30.78
C ILE A 66 17.49 -20.96 -29.36
N PRO A 67 18.02 -19.87 -28.75
CA PRO A 67 18.45 -19.92 -27.37
C PRO A 67 17.25 -20.32 -26.51
N PRO A 68 17.43 -21.19 -25.50
CA PRO A 68 16.34 -21.59 -24.63
C PRO A 68 15.67 -20.33 -24.06
N PRO A 69 14.32 -20.33 -23.91
CA PRO A 69 13.61 -19.19 -23.36
C PRO A 69 14.27 -18.76 -22.05
N PRO A 70 14.41 -17.45 -21.78
CA PRO A 70 14.98 -16.96 -20.54
C PRO A 70 14.31 -17.70 -19.38
N GLN A 71 15.09 -18.44 -18.60
CA GLN A 71 14.58 -19.14 -17.44
C GLN A 71 14.04 -18.05 -16.50
N LEU A 72 12.74 -18.11 -16.19
CA LEU A 72 12.16 -17.25 -15.18
C LEU A 72 13.00 -17.40 -13.90
N PRO A 73 13.44 -16.31 -13.27
CA PRO A 73 14.14 -16.40 -12.00
C PRO A 73 13.33 -17.27 -11.04
N LEU A 74 13.99 -18.15 -10.28
CA LEU A 74 13.31 -19.06 -9.33
C LEU A 74 12.36 -18.30 -8.40
N ASP A 75 12.75 -17.09 -7.99
CA ASP A 75 11.94 -16.20 -7.17
C ASP A 75 10.63 -15.74 -7.85
N GLU A 76 10.47 -15.86 -9.17
CA GLU A 76 9.22 -15.52 -9.86
C GLU A 76 8.26 -16.71 -9.99
N GLU A 77 8.76 -17.96 -9.94
CA GLU A 77 7.94 -19.16 -10.11
C GLU A 77 6.94 -19.36 -8.95
N ASP A 78 7.39 -19.13 -7.71
CA ASP A 78 6.53 -19.17 -6.52
C ASP A 78 5.38 -18.17 -6.62
N ASP A 79 5.66 -16.97 -7.14
CA ASP A 79 4.65 -15.93 -7.32
C ASP A 79 3.63 -16.33 -8.40
N VAL A 80 4.10 -16.91 -9.51
CA VAL A 80 3.22 -17.41 -10.59
C VAL A 80 2.24 -18.43 -10.04
N SER A 81 2.74 -19.42 -9.29
CA SER A 81 1.92 -20.46 -8.66
C SER A 81 0.94 -19.87 -7.65
N LEU A 82 1.41 -18.97 -6.78
CA LEU A 82 0.58 -18.28 -5.79
C LEU A 82 -0.56 -17.48 -6.45
N PHE A 83 -0.26 -16.74 -7.51
CA PHE A 83 -1.25 -15.94 -8.23
C PHE A 83 -2.24 -16.80 -8.99
N ALA A 84 -1.79 -17.91 -9.58
CA ALA A 84 -2.66 -18.88 -10.23
C ALA A 84 -3.66 -19.44 -9.21
N LEU A 85 -3.21 -19.86 -8.03
CA LEU A 85 -4.10 -20.33 -6.96
C LEU A 85 -5.08 -19.25 -6.50
N ALA A 86 -4.60 -18.02 -6.28
CA ALA A 86 -5.46 -16.92 -5.87
C ALA A 86 -6.54 -16.57 -6.92
N SER A 87 -6.24 -16.75 -8.22
CA SER A 87 -7.21 -16.52 -9.31
C SER A 87 -8.38 -17.52 -9.32
N LEU A 88 -8.20 -18.69 -8.70
CA LEU A 88 -9.23 -19.74 -8.60
C LEU A 88 -10.18 -19.51 -7.41
N VAL A 89 -9.91 -18.51 -6.56
CA VAL A 89 -10.74 -18.20 -5.40
C VAL A 89 -12.10 -17.72 -5.88
N HIS A 90 -13.14 -18.52 -5.61
CA HIS A 90 -14.49 -18.18 -6.00
C HIS A 90 -15.04 -17.03 -5.14
N PRO A 91 -15.70 -16.03 -5.74
CA PRO A 91 -16.26 -14.88 -5.04
C PRO A 91 -17.58 -15.22 -4.32
N THR A 92 -17.81 -16.48 -3.94
CA THR A 92 -19.06 -16.91 -3.30
C THR A 92 -19.33 -16.02 -2.09
N PRO A 93 -20.44 -15.26 -2.10
CA PRO A 93 -20.67 -14.25 -1.08
C PRO A 93 -20.78 -14.93 0.28
N LYS A 94 -19.87 -14.56 1.18
CA LYS A 94 -19.95 -14.96 2.58
C LYS A 94 -20.95 -14.04 3.29
N PRO A 95 -21.73 -14.54 4.26
CA PRO A 95 -22.65 -13.71 5.05
C PRO A 95 -21.92 -12.57 5.77
N ILE A 96 -20.69 -12.83 6.23
CA ILE A 96 -19.83 -11.84 6.86
C ILE A 96 -18.90 -11.27 5.80
N LYS A 97 -18.92 -9.94 5.67
CA LYS A 97 -18.02 -9.17 4.82
C LYS A 97 -16.92 -8.57 5.70
N LYS A 98 -15.66 -8.91 5.42
CA LYS A 98 -14.49 -8.39 6.12
C LYS A 98 -13.71 -7.42 5.23
N LEU A 99 -13.03 -6.47 5.86
CA LEU A 99 -12.05 -5.59 5.25
C LEU A 99 -10.64 -6.15 5.48
N ALA A 100 -9.91 -6.42 4.41
CA ALA A 100 -8.50 -6.81 4.45
C ALA A 100 -7.61 -5.57 4.44
N PHE A 101 -6.97 -5.28 5.56
CA PHE A 101 -5.94 -4.25 5.66
C PHE A 101 -4.59 -4.83 5.23
N MET A 102 -4.05 -4.33 4.12
CA MET A 102 -2.81 -4.81 3.51
C MET A 102 -1.75 -3.74 3.66
N PHE A 103 -0.85 -3.91 4.63
CA PHE A 103 0.26 -2.99 4.87
C PHE A 103 1.46 -3.40 4.03
N LEU A 104 1.80 -2.58 3.04
CA LEU A 104 2.98 -2.77 2.22
C LEU A 104 4.10 -1.88 2.77
N THR A 105 5.10 -2.51 3.38
CA THR A 105 6.15 -1.80 4.11
C THR A 105 7.53 -2.09 3.53
N THR A 106 8.31 -1.03 3.29
CA THR A 106 9.74 -1.08 2.95
C THR A 106 10.59 -0.40 4.04
N SER A 107 9.94 -0.10 5.17
CA SER A 107 10.48 0.58 6.35
C SER A 107 9.60 0.22 7.55
N PRO A 108 10.06 0.43 8.79
CA PRO A 108 9.19 0.27 9.97
C PRO A 108 7.89 1.07 9.87
N LEU A 109 6.88 0.68 10.66
CA LEU A 109 5.58 1.35 10.75
C LEU A 109 5.61 2.38 11.90
N PRO A 110 6.00 3.66 11.68
CA PRO A 110 6.07 4.66 12.75
C PRO A 110 4.70 4.94 13.37
N PHE A 111 3.62 4.74 12.62
CA PHE A 111 2.25 4.97 13.06
C PHE A 111 1.55 3.69 13.56
N ALA A 112 2.28 2.61 13.82
CA ALA A 112 1.71 1.40 14.41
C ALA A 112 0.87 1.67 15.68
N PRO A 113 1.27 2.56 16.61
CA PRO A 113 0.44 2.87 17.79
C PRO A 113 -0.94 3.46 17.45
N LEU A 114 -1.06 4.26 16.38
CA LEU A 114 -2.35 4.81 15.95
C LEU A 114 -3.25 3.71 15.37
N TRP A 115 -2.66 2.79 14.62
CA TRP A 115 -3.36 1.61 14.11
C TRP A 115 -3.79 0.67 15.24
N GLU A 116 -2.97 0.48 16.27
CA GLU A 116 -3.34 -0.29 17.48
C GLU A 116 -4.56 0.32 18.17
N LEU A 117 -4.61 1.64 18.35
CA LEU A 117 -5.77 2.34 18.92
C LEU A 117 -7.02 2.19 18.05
N PHE A 118 -6.87 2.26 16.73
CA PHE A 118 -7.96 2.05 15.79
C PHE A 118 -8.53 0.62 15.89
N PHE A 119 -7.66 -0.39 15.86
CA PHE A 119 -8.07 -1.79 15.90
C PHE A 119 -8.56 -2.24 17.28
N ALA A 120 -8.09 -1.61 18.37
CA ALA A 120 -8.60 -1.87 19.72
C ALA A 120 -10.11 -1.59 19.85
N ARG A 121 -10.64 -0.66 19.02
CA ARG A 121 -12.05 -0.29 18.98
C ARG A 121 -12.84 -0.98 17.85
N ALA A 122 -12.14 -1.67 16.96
CA ALA A 122 -12.75 -2.30 15.80
C ALA A 122 -13.25 -3.72 16.14
N PRO A 123 -14.43 -4.15 15.62
CA PRO A 123 -14.89 -5.52 15.80
C PRO A 123 -13.94 -6.52 15.11
N LYS A 124 -13.30 -7.39 15.88
CA LYS A 124 -12.26 -8.32 15.40
C LYS A 124 -12.73 -9.29 14.29
N ASN A 125 -14.03 -9.51 14.18
CA ASN A 125 -14.63 -10.38 13.16
C ASN A 125 -14.89 -9.67 11.82
N LEU A 126 -14.68 -8.35 11.72
CA LEU A 126 -14.95 -7.56 10.52
C LEU A 126 -13.70 -7.17 9.72
N TYR A 127 -12.51 -7.59 10.15
CA TYR A 127 -11.29 -7.27 9.43
C TYR A 127 -10.23 -8.36 9.55
N ASN A 128 -9.28 -8.33 8.62
CA ASN A 128 -8.04 -9.10 8.66
C ASN A 128 -6.87 -8.14 8.39
N ILE A 129 -5.69 -8.43 8.95
CA ILE A 129 -4.47 -7.63 8.77
C ILE A 129 -3.43 -8.52 8.09
N TYR A 130 -2.81 -7.99 7.04
CA TYR A 130 -1.71 -8.62 6.31
C TYR A 130 -0.59 -7.60 6.16
N VAL A 131 0.65 -8.03 6.34
CA VAL A 131 1.83 -7.18 6.26
C VAL A 131 2.82 -7.78 5.27
N HIS A 132 3.20 -7.02 4.25
CA HIS A 132 4.39 -7.30 3.47
C HIS A 132 5.53 -6.46 4.05
N ALA A 133 6.62 -7.12 4.38
CA ALA A 133 7.80 -6.50 4.96
C ALA A 133 9.01 -6.87 4.11
N ASP A 134 9.65 -5.89 3.50
CA ASP A 134 10.86 -6.09 2.71
C ASP A 134 11.95 -6.78 3.57
N PRO A 135 12.33 -8.04 3.28
CA PRO A 135 13.30 -8.78 4.11
C PRO A 135 14.70 -8.15 4.15
N SER A 136 15.02 -7.24 3.21
CA SER A 136 16.28 -6.47 3.20
C SER A 136 16.25 -5.24 4.11
N ALA A 137 15.07 -4.80 4.55
CA ALA A 137 14.91 -3.67 5.45
C ALA A 137 15.16 -4.07 6.91
N ASN A 138 15.77 -3.16 7.67
CA ASN A 138 16.01 -3.38 9.09
C ASN A 138 14.75 -3.03 9.92
N TYR A 139 14.12 -4.07 10.48
CA TYR A 139 12.98 -3.95 11.40
C TYR A 139 13.33 -4.25 12.88
N THR A 140 14.62 -4.29 13.27
CA THR A 140 15.09 -4.68 14.62
C THR A 140 14.40 -3.90 15.75
N THR A 141 14.09 -4.44 16.94
CA THR A 141 14.59 -5.64 17.67
C THR A 141 13.44 -6.53 18.21
N LYS A 142 12.19 -6.21 17.89
CA LYS A 142 11.00 -6.94 18.39
C LYS A 142 10.05 -7.45 17.31
N GLY A 143 10.39 -7.26 16.03
CA GLY A 143 9.46 -7.52 14.93
C GLY A 143 8.23 -6.62 15.00
N PHE A 144 7.22 -6.95 14.20
CA PHE A 144 5.91 -6.33 14.29
C PHE A 144 5.20 -6.81 15.57
N GLY A 145 4.96 -5.91 16.52
CA GLY A 145 4.25 -6.21 17.76
C GLY A 145 2.75 -5.92 17.69
N GLY A 146 2.05 -6.23 18.79
CA GLY A 146 0.66 -5.85 19.00
C GLY A 146 -0.29 -6.45 17.97
N VAL A 147 -1.06 -5.59 17.29
CA VAL A 147 -2.05 -6.02 16.29
C VAL A 147 -1.42 -6.58 15.00
N PHE A 148 -0.13 -6.33 14.79
CA PHE A 148 0.61 -6.78 13.61
C PHE A 148 1.41 -8.08 13.84
N ASP A 149 1.40 -8.60 15.07
CA ASP A 149 2.09 -9.84 15.40
C ASP A 149 1.54 -11.03 14.59
N GLY A 150 2.45 -11.84 14.04
CA GLY A 150 2.11 -12.96 13.16
C GLY A 150 1.34 -12.60 11.88
N ARG A 151 1.32 -11.32 11.46
CA ARG A 151 0.59 -10.85 10.26
C ARG A 151 1.47 -10.72 9.01
N VAL A 152 2.77 -10.98 9.13
CA VAL A 152 3.71 -10.86 8.02
C VAL A 152 3.56 -12.04 7.06
N ILE A 153 3.29 -11.75 5.80
CA ILE A 153 3.26 -12.75 4.73
C ILE A 153 4.68 -13.05 4.25
N PRO A 154 4.93 -14.21 3.59
CA PRO A 154 6.15 -14.41 2.81
C PRO A 154 6.39 -13.23 1.87
N SER A 155 7.50 -12.52 2.09
CA SER A 155 7.78 -11.22 1.48
C SER A 155 9.09 -11.27 0.70
N LYS A 156 9.23 -10.41 -0.31
CA LYS A 156 10.43 -10.32 -1.18
C LYS A 156 10.97 -8.89 -1.20
N PRO A 157 12.27 -8.69 -1.53
CA PRO A 157 12.86 -7.36 -1.61
C PRO A 157 12.02 -6.42 -2.45
N THR A 158 11.76 -5.21 -1.94
CA THR A 158 10.77 -4.30 -2.53
C THR A 158 11.22 -2.85 -2.46
N ARG A 159 11.30 -2.21 -3.62
CA ARG A 159 11.73 -0.81 -3.74
C ARG A 159 10.65 0.07 -4.31
N ARG A 160 10.48 1.28 -3.74
CA ARG A 160 9.62 2.32 -4.30
C ARG A 160 9.98 2.61 -5.75
N HIS A 161 8.96 2.87 -6.57
CA HIS A 161 9.12 3.25 -7.98
C HIS A 161 9.75 2.14 -8.85
N THR A 162 9.56 0.88 -8.46
CA THR A 162 10.01 -0.28 -9.25
C THR A 162 8.90 -1.32 -9.38
N PRO A 163 8.97 -2.24 -10.36
CA PRO A 163 8.02 -3.34 -10.50
C PRO A 163 7.90 -4.25 -9.27
N THR A 164 8.93 -4.30 -8.42
CA THR A 164 8.89 -5.10 -7.18
C THR A 164 7.79 -4.62 -6.21
N LEU A 165 7.43 -3.33 -6.25
CA LEU A 165 6.37 -2.76 -5.41
C LEU A 165 4.99 -3.30 -5.80
N ILE A 166 4.71 -3.38 -7.11
CA ILE A 166 3.44 -3.95 -7.57
C ILE A 166 3.41 -5.47 -7.36
N ALA A 167 4.56 -6.15 -7.48
CA ALA A 167 4.66 -7.57 -7.15
C ALA A 167 4.36 -7.83 -5.66
N ALA A 168 4.87 -7.00 -4.75
CA ALA A 168 4.57 -7.08 -3.32
C ALA A 168 3.08 -6.84 -3.01
N ALA A 169 2.45 -5.86 -3.66
CA ALA A 169 1.01 -5.62 -3.54
C ALA A 169 0.18 -6.81 -4.03
N ARG A 170 0.58 -7.44 -5.15
CA ARG A 170 -0.06 -8.65 -5.67
C ARG A 170 0.08 -9.84 -4.72
N ARG A 171 1.24 -10.02 -4.07
CA ARG A 171 1.45 -11.04 -3.03
C ARG A 171 0.51 -10.83 -1.85
N LEU A 172 0.42 -9.60 -1.34
CA LEU A 172 -0.55 -9.24 -0.28
C LEU A 172 -1.98 -9.63 -0.65
N LEU A 173 -2.41 -9.25 -1.85
CA LEU A 173 -3.75 -9.57 -2.33
C LEU A 173 -3.96 -11.07 -2.46
N ALA A 174 -3.00 -11.80 -3.03
CA ALA A 174 -3.09 -13.24 -3.20
C ALA A 174 -3.21 -13.97 -1.85
N HIS A 175 -2.38 -13.62 -0.87
CA HIS A 175 -2.49 -14.16 0.48
C HIS A 175 -3.82 -13.79 1.13
N ALA A 176 -4.31 -12.56 0.96
CA ALA A 176 -5.59 -12.15 1.52
C ALA A 176 -6.78 -12.92 0.91
N LEU A 177 -6.74 -13.22 -0.38
CA LEU A 177 -7.76 -14.01 -1.07
C LEU A 177 -7.75 -15.48 -0.63
N LEU A 178 -6.56 -16.07 -0.49
CA LEU A 178 -6.39 -17.47 -0.10
C LEU A 178 -6.67 -17.71 1.38
N HIS A 179 -6.33 -16.76 2.25
CA HIS A 179 -6.47 -16.91 3.69
C HIS A 179 -7.94 -16.87 4.16
N ASP A 180 -8.75 -15.93 3.66
CA ASP A 180 -10.14 -15.80 4.10
C ASP A 180 -11.06 -15.28 2.98
N ARG A 181 -11.96 -16.17 2.52
CA ARG A 181 -13.00 -15.86 1.51
C ARG A 181 -14.03 -14.83 1.97
N SER A 182 -14.05 -14.46 3.24
CA SER A 182 -14.90 -13.39 3.78
C SER A 182 -14.32 -12.00 3.50
N ASN A 183 -13.06 -11.90 3.06
CA ASN A 183 -12.47 -10.63 2.63
C ASN A 183 -13.19 -10.15 1.37
N SER A 184 -13.89 -9.03 1.51
CA SER A 184 -14.75 -8.46 0.46
C SER A 184 -14.25 -7.10 -0.03
N MET A 185 -13.46 -6.42 0.79
CA MET A 185 -12.82 -5.14 0.49
C MET A 185 -11.35 -5.23 0.88
N PHE A 186 -10.50 -4.51 0.15
CA PHE A 186 -9.05 -4.57 0.30
C PHE A 186 -8.49 -3.15 0.38
N ALA A 187 -7.89 -2.80 1.52
CA ALA A 187 -7.25 -1.50 1.74
C ALA A 187 -5.74 -1.69 1.66
N LEU A 188 -5.12 -1.22 0.58
CA LEU A 188 -3.66 -1.20 0.44
C LEU A 188 -3.09 0.07 1.08
N LEU A 189 -2.21 -0.10 2.07
CA LEU A 189 -1.71 0.96 2.91
C LEU A 189 -0.18 0.99 2.90
N SER A 190 0.38 2.19 2.89
CA SER A 190 1.83 2.42 3.04
C SER A 190 2.19 2.75 4.50
N PRO A 191 3.48 2.75 4.88
CA PRO A 191 3.90 3.04 6.25
C PRO A 191 3.52 4.43 6.76
N SER A 192 3.27 5.38 5.86
CA SER A 192 2.88 6.75 6.18
C SER A 192 1.36 6.96 6.29
N CYS A 193 0.56 5.92 6.03
CA CYS A 193 -0.90 6.01 6.13
C CYS A 193 -1.34 5.97 7.60
N ILE A 194 -2.35 6.77 7.93
CA ILE A 194 -2.94 6.85 9.27
C ILE A 194 -4.47 6.67 9.20
N PRO A 195 -5.10 6.09 10.23
CA PRO A 195 -6.55 6.02 10.30
C PRO A 195 -7.12 7.38 10.75
N CYS A 196 -8.04 7.96 9.97
CA CYS A 196 -8.67 9.26 10.30
C CYS A 196 -10.08 9.11 10.90
N THR A 197 -10.74 7.97 10.67
CA THR A 197 -12.11 7.70 11.13
C THR A 197 -12.18 6.28 11.69
N PRO A 198 -13.05 5.98 12.67
CA PRO A 198 -13.27 4.61 13.15
C PRO A 198 -13.74 3.66 12.04
N LEU A 199 -13.48 2.36 12.20
CA LEU A 199 -14.03 1.34 11.31
C LEU A 199 -15.55 1.33 11.47
N ALA A 200 -16.26 1.96 10.53
CA ALA A 200 -17.71 2.02 10.56
C ALA A 200 -18.28 0.60 10.41
N ILE A 201 -19.19 0.23 11.32
CA ILE A 201 -19.91 -1.06 11.31
C ILE A 201 -20.86 -1.15 10.10
N ARG A 202 -21.07 -0.07 9.35
CA ARG A 202 -21.80 -0.09 8.08
C ARG A 202 -20.92 -0.62 6.94
N ILE A 203 -20.66 -1.93 6.97
CA ILE A 203 -20.52 -2.69 5.72
C ILE A 203 -21.95 -3.01 5.25
N GLY A 204 -22.74 -1.95 5.05
CA GLY A 204 -24.11 -2.01 4.56
C GLY A 204 -24.09 -2.01 3.05
N LEU A 205 -24.23 -3.20 2.48
CA LEU A 205 -24.86 -3.42 1.18
C LEU A 205 -26.31 -3.81 1.48
#